data_AF-A0A7J7NNW8-F1
#
_entry.id   AF-A0A7J7NNW8-F1
#
_cell.length_a   1.000
_cell.length_b   1.000
_cell.length_c   1.000
_cell.angle_alpha   90.00
_cell.angle_beta   90.00
_cell.angle_gamma   90.00
#
_symmetry.space_group_name_H-M   'P 1'
#
loop_
_entity.id
_entity.type
_entity.pdbx_description
1 polymer ?
#
loop_
_entity_poly.entity_id
_entity_poly.type
_entity_poly.pdbx_seq_one_letter_code
_entity_poly.pdbx_strand_id
1 'polypeptide(L)'
;MVNIEKVARQSKIHSYRRSFNAFATNLLPHEADLLKGSPVENANFYNLAKGTARGGAPSARIAMYKVCWNDNYYDIDVLATFDDAIHDGVDIISLSLGGSPQLYFQDAIAIGSFHTDRKGIVMTCSAGNEGPAAMSVSNLTPWILTVAANDMDRSFQTDFWLENGTRIH
;
A
#
# COMPACT_ATOMS: atom_id res chain seq x y z
N MET A 1 -6.71 -27.43 -13.41
CA MET A 1 -7.38 -26.13 -13.21
C MET A 1 -7.66 -25.97 -11.73
N VAL A 2 -6.69 -25.39 -11.01
CA VAL A 2 -6.93 -24.91 -9.65
C VAL A 2 -8.03 -23.86 -9.75
N ASN A 3 -9.05 -23.95 -8.91
CA ASN A 3 -10.19 -23.06 -8.97
C ASN A 3 -9.75 -21.68 -8.43
N ILE A 4 -9.25 -20.82 -9.32
CA ILE A 4 -8.58 -19.55 -9.01
C ILE A 4 -9.49 -18.61 -8.21
N GLU A 5 -10.81 -18.65 -8.47
CA GLU A 5 -11.81 -17.93 -7.66
C GLU A 5 -11.80 -18.33 -6.17
N LYS A 6 -11.51 -19.61 -5.89
CA LYS A 6 -11.43 -20.12 -4.51
C LYS A 6 -10.17 -19.64 -3.81
N VAL A 7 -9.07 -19.44 -4.55
CA VAL A 7 -7.81 -18.89 -4.02
C VAL A 7 -7.98 -17.40 -3.75
N ALA A 8 -8.58 -16.65 -4.69
CA ALA A 8 -8.86 -15.23 -4.52
C ALA A 8 -9.76 -14.94 -3.30
N ARG A 9 -10.77 -15.78 -3.05
CA ARG A 9 -11.64 -15.67 -1.86
C ARG A 9 -10.96 -16.08 -0.54
N GLN A 10 -9.87 -16.85 -0.59
CA GLN A 10 -9.06 -17.18 0.59
C GLN A 10 -8.10 -16.05 1.00
N SER A 11 -7.94 -15.02 0.16
CA SER A 11 -7.07 -13.86 0.39
C SER A 11 -7.63 -12.83 1.39
N LYS A 12 -8.87 -13.03 1.84
CA LYS A 12 -9.55 -12.14 2.79
C LYS A 12 -9.06 -12.43 4.21
N ILE A 13 -7.99 -11.74 4.63
CA ILE A 13 -7.38 -11.97 5.95
C ILE A 13 -8.31 -11.47 7.05
N HIS A 14 -8.99 -10.32 6.88
CA HIS A 14 -10.11 -9.87 7.72
C HIS A 14 -10.94 -8.82 6.97
N SER A 15 -12.28 -8.93 7.05
CA SER A 15 -13.20 -7.94 6.48
C SER A 15 -14.25 -7.54 7.52
N TYR A 16 -14.31 -6.24 7.78
CA TYR A 16 -15.34 -5.63 8.60
C TYR A 16 -16.18 -4.70 7.74
N ARG A 17 -17.49 -4.72 7.98
CA ARG A 17 -18.57 -4.18 7.14
C ARG A 17 -18.55 -2.66 6.88
N ARG A 18 -17.56 -1.93 7.40
CA ARG A 18 -17.26 -0.50 7.20
C ARG A 18 -15.78 -0.31 7.53
N SER A 19 -14.94 -0.18 6.50
CA SER A 19 -13.48 -0.15 6.66
C SER A 19 -12.91 1.08 5.95
N PHE A 20 -12.09 1.83 6.67
CA PHE A 20 -11.51 3.10 6.23
C PHE A 20 -10.27 2.90 5.35
N ASN A 21 -9.71 1.69 5.22
CA ASN A 21 -8.60 1.42 4.32
C ASN A 21 -8.63 -0.02 3.81
N ALA A 22 -8.64 -0.20 2.48
CA ALA A 22 -8.16 -1.41 1.83
C ALA A 22 -6.65 -1.25 1.59
N PHE A 23 -5.81 -2.07 2.23
CA PHE A 23 -4.37 -2.13 1.94
C PHE A 23 -4.10 -3.37 1.10
N ALA A 24 -3.52 -3.20 -0.09
CA ALA A 24 -2.98 -4.29 -0.89
C ALA A 24 -1.46 -4.31 -0.72
N THR A 25 -0.97 -5.28 0.03
CA THR A 25 0.44 -5.40 0.42
C THR A 25 0.79 -6.86 0.73
N ASN A 26 2.07 -7.20 0.68
CA ASN A 26 2.61 -8.50 1.08
C ASN A 26 2.85 -8.53 2.60
N LEU A 27 1.80 -8.35 3.41
CA LEU A 27 1.91 -8.45 4.86
C LEU A 27 1.60 -9.87 5.35
N LEU A 28 2.35 -10.31 6.35
CA LEU A 28 2.03 -11.47 7.17
C LEU A 28 0.88 -11.13 8.13
N PRO A 29 0.07 -12.11 8.57
CA PRO A 29 -1.05 -11.87 9.49
C PRO A 29 -0.67 -11.14 10.79
N HIS A 30 0.55 -11.34 11.29
CA HIS A 30 1.02 -10.66 12.50
C HIS A 30 1.37 -9.18 12.26
N GLU A 31 1.85 -8.81 11.08
CA GLU A 31 2.16 -7.43 10.70
C GLU A 31 0.87 -6.65 10.45
N ALA A 32 -0.07 -7.31 9.77
CA ALA A 32 -1.46 -6.90 9.65
C ALA A 32 -2.12 -6.60 11.01
N ASP A 33 -1.85 -7.41 12.02
CA ASP A 33 -2.35 -7.22 13.38
C ASP A 33 -1.74 -6.00 14.10
N LEU A 34 -0.46 -5.69 13.86
CA LEU A 34 0.19 -4.48 14.35
C LEU A 34 -0.37 -3.20 13.71
N LEU A 35 -0.91 -3.31 12.50
CA LEU A 35 -1.50 -2.18 11.78
C LEU A 35 -2.89 -1.79 12.25
N LYS A 36 -3.52 -2.50 13.20
CA LYS A 36 -4.89 -2.27 13.73
C LYS A 36 -5.14 -0.89 14.37
N GLY A 37 -4.30 0.12 14.11
CA GLY A 37 -4.53 1.52 14.40
C GLY A 37 -4.16 1.95 15.82
N SER A 38 -3.82 1.00 16.69
CA SER A 38 -3.39 1.32 18.05
C SER A 38 -1.97 1.89 18.05
N PRO A 39 -1.71 2.98 18.78
CA PRO A 39 -0.35 3.48 18.97
C PRO A 39 0.54 2.38 19.56
N VAL A 40 1.67 2.13 18.91
CA VAL A 40 2.68 1.17 19.39
C VAL A 40 3.77 1.96 20.09
N GLU A 41 3.75 1.91 21.42
CA GLU A 41 4.78 2.52 22.25
C GLU A 41 6.14 1.82 22.07
N ASN A 42 7.22 2.57 22.20
CA ASN A 42 8.60 2.08 22.09
C ASN A 42 8.94 1.39 20.76
N ALA A 43 8.21 1.72 19.69
CA ALA A 43 8.52 1.27 18.35
C ALA A 43 9.91 1.75 17.93
N ASN A 44 10.71 0.82 17.42
CA ASN A 44 12.08 1.08 16.96
C ASN A 44 12.55 -0.03 16.01
N PHE A 45 13.53 0.28 15.19
CA PHE A 45 14.25 -0.70 14.37
C PHE A 45 15.71 -0.74 14.82
N TYR A 46 16.12 -1.76 15.59
CA TYR A 46 17.46 -1.84 16.17
C TYR A 46 17.88 -0.56 16.90
N ASN A 47 17.01 0.00 17.75
CA ASN A 47 17.19 1.29 18.42
C ASN A 47 17.18 2.54 17.52
N LEU A 48 16.99 2.41 16.21
CA LEU A 48 16.72 3.53 15.32
C LEU A 48 15.24 3.93 15.41
N ALA A 49 14.98 5.22 15.16
CA ALA A 49 13.63 5.78 15.05
C ALA A 49 12.75 5.65 16.30
N LYS A 50 13.34 5.56 17.51
CA LYS A 50 12.60 5.35 18.76
C LYS A 50 11.45 6.35 18.93
N GLY A 51 10.27 5.84 19.21
CA GLY A 51 9.11 6.67 19.51
C GLY A 51 7.83 5.84 19.61
N THR A 52 6.70 6.52 19.45
CA THR A 52 5.40 5.87 19.33
C THR A 52 5.02 5.81 17.85
N ALA A 53 4.86 4.62 17.29
CA ALA A 53 4.39 4.45 15.92
C ALA A 53 2.86 4.49 15.88
N ARG A 54 2.30 5.23 14.92
CA ARG A 54 0.85 5.28 14.65
C ARG A 54 0.58 5.69 13.21
N GLY A 55 -0.55 5.24 12.66
CA GLY A 55 -1.04 5.70 11.36
C GLY A 55 -1.68 7.10 11.41
N GLY A 56 -1.99 7.66 10.24
CA GLY A 56 -2.66 8.97 10.13
C GLY A 56 -4.08 9.00 10.71
N ALA A 57 -4.77 7.85 10.74
CA ALA A 57 -6.09 7.68 11.33
C ALA A 57 -6.09 6.49 12.32
N PRO A 58 -5.67 6.67 13.59
CA PRO A 58 -5.54 5.58 14.56
C PRO A 58 -6.85 4.83 14.88
N SER A 59 -8.00 5.50 14.80
CA SER A 59 -9.31 4.89 15.09
C SER A 59 -9.98 4.28 13.85
N ALA A 60 -9.30 4.28 12.70
CA ALA A 60 -9.78 3.68 11.47
C ALA A 60 -9.93 2.17 11.59
N ARG A 61 -10.97 1.63 10.94
CA ARG A 61 -11.10 0.18 10.72
C ARG A 61 -10.34 -0.20 9.45
N ILE A 62 -9.68 -1.35 9.46
CA ILE A 62 -8.87 -1.82 8.33
C ILE A 62 -9.50 -3.09 7.76
N ALA A 63 -9.64 -3.13 6.44
CA ALA A 63 -9.90 -4.35 5.69
C ALA A 63 -8.66 -4.66 4.85
N MET A 64 -8.22 -5.92 4.87
CA MET A 64 -6.99 -6.32 4.19
C MET A 64 -7.30 -7.27 3.06
N TYR A 65 -6.79 -6.93 1.88
CA TYR A 65 -6.97 -7.68 0.66
C TYR A 65 -5.59 -8.00 0.09
N LYS A 66 -5.18 -9.26 0.20
CA LYS A 66 -3.87 -9.69 -0.28
C LYS A 66 -3.93 -9.99 -1.77
N VAL A 67 -3.22 -9.19 -2.56
CA VAL A 67 -3.09 -9.38 -4.03
C VAL A 67 -1.68 -9.77 -4.47
N CYS A 68 -0.68 -9.50 -3.62
CA CYS A 68 0.70 -9.83 -3.91
C CYS A 68 1.11 -11.15 -3.28
N TRP A 69 1.75 -12.00 -4.07
CA TRP A 69 2.28 -13.30 -3.70
C TRP A 69 3.71 -13.42 -4.24
N ASN A 70 4.68 -13.64 -3.35
CA ASN A 70 6.11 -13.74 -3.72
C ASN A 70 6.57 -12.57 -4.61
N ASP A 71 6.25 -11.35 -4.19
CA ASP A 71 6.55 -10.09 -4.89
C ASP A 71 5.97 -9.93 -6.31
N ASN A 72 5.00 -10.78 -6.66
CA ASN A 72 4.24 -10.68 -7.91
C ASN A 72 2.75 -10.49 -7.60
N TYR A 73 2.01 -9.92 -8.54
CA TYR A 73 0.54 -9.85 -8.49
C TYR A 73 -0.02 -10.11 -9.88
N TYR A 74 -1.27 -10.57 -9.94
CA TYR A 74 -1.98 -10.78 -11.19
C TYR A 74 -3.15 -9.81 -11.30
N ASP A 75 -3.41 -9.32 -12.51
CA ASP A 75 -4.51 -8.41 -12.81
C ASP A 75 -5.87 -8.93 -12.30
N ILE A 76 -6.06 -10.25 -12.35
CA ILE A 76 -7.28 -10.91 -11.85
C ILE A 76 -7.44 -10.76 -10.33
N ASP A 77 -6.36 -10.85 -9.55
CA ASP A 77 -6.42 -10.71 -8.10
C ASP A 77 -6.68 -9.26 -7.69
N VAL A 78 -6.12 -8.32 -8.47
CA VAL A 78 -6.36 -6.87 -8.31
C VAL A 78 -7.83 -6.55 -8.60
N LEU A 79 -8.38 -7.01 -9.72
CA LEU A 79 -9.78 -6.79 -10.09
C LEU A 79 -10.75 -7.43 -9.09
N ALA A 80 -10.48 -8.66 -8.67
CA ALA A 80 -11.29 -9.34 -7.65
C ALA A 80 -11.28 -8.57 -6.32
N THR A 81 -10.13 -8.03 -5.94
CA THR A 81 -10.00 -7.20 -4.74
C THR A 81 -10.82 -5.91 -4.82
N PHE A 82 -10.84 -5.25 -5.98
CA PHE A 82 -11.69 -4.08 -6.17
C PHE A 82 -13.18 -4.41 -6.03
N ASP A 83 -13.63 -5.52 -6.63
CA ASP A 83 -15.02 -5.96 -6.51
C ASP A 83 -15.39 -6.27 -5.06
N ASP A 84 -14.55 -7.02 -4.34
CA ASP A 84 -14.73 -7.34 -2.93
C ASP A 84 -14.71 -6.08 -2.05
N ALA A 85 -13.80 -5.13 -2.30
CA ALA A 85 -13.69 -3.90 -1.52
C ALA A 85 -14.91 -2.98 -1.71
N ILE A 86 -15.38 -2.85 -2.96
CA ILE A 86 -16.62 -2.12 -3.28
C ILE A 86 -17.81 -2.78 -2.59
N HIS A 87 -17.92 -4.11 -2.67
CA HIS A 87 -19.01 -4.86 -2.06
C HIS A 87 -19.01 -4.77 -0.53
N ASP A 88 -17.82 -4.82 0.08
CA ASP A 88 -17.64 -4.69 1.53
C ASP A 88 -17.91 -3.26 2.05
N GLY A 89 -18.06 -2.28 1.15
CA GLY A 89 -18.40 -0.90 1.48
C GLY A 89 -17.27 -0.18 2.19
N VAL A 90 -16.04 -0.31 1.68
CA VAL A 90 -14.90 0.46 2.18
C VAL A 90 -15.07 1.95 1.85
N ASP A 91 -14.54 2.82 2.70
CA ASP A 91 -14.64 4.27 2.51
C ASP A 91 -13.49 4.81 1.63
N ILE A 92 -12.29 4.26 1.79
CA ILE A 92 -11.07 4.63 1.06
C ILE A 92 -10.26 3.38 0.72
N ILE A 93 -9.63 3.38 -0.45
CA ILE A 93 -8.70 2.32 -0.89
C ILE A 93 -7.28 2.89 -0.99
N SER A 94 -6.32 2.22 -0.38
CA SER A 94 -4.90 2.56 -0.44
C SER A 94 -4.11 1.44 -1.13
N LEU A 95 -3.63 1.71 -2.34
CA LEU A 95 -2.96 0.72 -3.18
C LEU A 95 -1.52 1.15 -3.46
N SER A 96 -0.56 0.46 -2.85
CA SER A 96 0.87 0.68 -3.13
C SER A 96 1.37 -0.27 -4.21
N LEU A 97 0.69 -0.28 -5.37
CA LEU A 97 1.06 -1.05 -6.55
C LEU A 97 1.07 -0.15 -7.78
N GLY A 98 1.81 -0.57 -8.79
CA GLY A 98 1.91 0.11 -10.07
C GLY A 98 2.74 -0.73 -11.03
N GLY A 99 2.42 -0.59 -12.31
CA GLY A 99 3.19 -1.20 -13.39
C GLY A 99 3.63 -0.14 -14.40
N SER A 100 4.15 -0.59 -15.55
CA SER A 100 4.38 0.31 -16.66
C SER A 100 3.04 0.91 -17.13
N PRO A 101 2.98 2.21 -17.45
CA PRO A 101 1.75 2.84 -17.93
C PRO A 101 1.17 2.10 -19.15
N GLN A 102 -0.10 1.73 -19.06
CA GLN A 102 -0.86 1.13 -20.16
C GLN A 102 -2.05 2.01 -20.52
N LEU A 103 -2.73 1.67 -21.62
CA LEU A 103 -4.05 2.25 -21.91
C LEU A 103 -5.03 1.88 -20.80
N TYR A 104 -5.93 2.80 -20.43
CA TYR A 104 -6.84 2.61 -19.30
C TYR A 104 -7.68 1.32 -19.36
N PHE A 105 -8.07 0.87 -20.55
CA PHE A 105 -8.86 -0.35 -20.74
C PHE A 105 -8.04 -1.64 -20.71
N GLN A 106 -6.72 -1.54 -20.54
CA GLN A 106 -5.77 -2.64 -20.44
C GLN A 106 -5.05 -2.66 -19.10
N ASP A 107 -5.36 -1.71 -18.21
CA ASP A 107 -4.79 -1.61 -16.88
C ASP A 107 -5.84 -2.01 -15.83
N ALA A 108 -5.57 -3.09 -15.11
CA ALA A 108 -6.44 -3.58 -14.04
C ALA A 108 -6.65 -2.54 -12.93
N ILE A 109 -5.63 -1.75 -12.60
CA ILE A 109 -5.73 -0.68 -11.61
C ILE A 109 -6.64 0.42 -12.13
N ALA A 110 -6.50 0.81 -13.40
CA ALA A 110 -7.35 1.83 -14.02
C ALA A 110 -8.83 1.40 -14.11
N ILE A 111 -9.09 0.15 -14.51
CA ILE A 111 -10.45 -0.39 -14.58
C ILE A 111 -11.06 -0.46 -13.18
N GLY A 112 -10.37 -1.10 -12.24
CA GLY A 112 -10.87 -1.27 -10.87
C GLY A 112 -11.12 0.06 -10.17
N SER A 113 -10.16 0.98 -10.25
CA SER A 113 -10.29 2.32 -9.68
C SER A 113 -11.45 3.13 -10.28
N PHE A 114 -11.72 3.02 -11.58
CA PHE A 114 -12.87 3.68 -12.20
C PHE A 114 -14.20 3.18 -11.59
N HIS A 115 -14.30 1.88 -11.33
CA HIS A 115 -15.49 1.32 -10.66
C HIS A 115 -15.61 1.78 -9.20
N THR A 116 -14.49 1.98 -8.50
CA THR A 116 -14.50 2.52 -7.12
C THR A 116 -14.94 3.99 -7.08
N ASP A 117 -14.44 4.82 -8.01
CA ASP A 117 -14.79 6.23 -8.12
C ASP A 117 -16.29 6.42 -8.41
N ARG A 118 -16.85 5.59 -9.31
CA ARG A 118 -18.30 5.56 -9.59
C ARG A 118 -19.16 5.18 -8.39
N LYS A 119 -18.57 4.58 -7.35
CA LYS A 119 -19.24 4.23 -6.09
C LYS A 119 -18.97 5.26 -4.98
N GLY A 120 -18.24 6.33 -5.28
CA GLY A 120 -17.88 7.38 -4.33
C GLY A 120 -16.78 6.96 -3.35
N ILE A 121 -16.00 5.93 -3.69
CA ILE A 121 -14.87 5.44 -2.88
C ILE A 121 -13.60 6.10 -3.41
N VAL A 122 -12.92 6.86 -2.57
CA VAL A 122 -11.68 7.55 -2.96
C VAL A 122 -10.52 6.56 -2.96
N MET A 123 -9.66 6.66 -3.97
CA MET A 123 -8.49 5.79 -4.11
C MET A 123 -7.18 6.58 -4.13
N THR A 124 -6.18 6.07 -3.41
CA THR A 124 -4.80 6.58 -3.43
C THR A 124 -3.85 5.52 -3.99
N CYS A 125 -2.96 5.90 -4.91
CA CYS A 125 -1.90 5.04 -5.41
C CYS A 125 -0.52 5.69 -5.37
N SER A 126 0.54 4.90 -5.31
CA SER A 126 1.92 5.39 -5.43
C SER A 126 2.25 5.85 -6.85
N ALA A 127 3.08 6.89 -7.00
CA ALA A 127 3.56 7.34 -8.31
C ALA A 127 4.50 6.34 -9.00
N GLY A 128 5.15 5.45 -8.25
CA GLY A 128 6.23 4.58 -8.72
C GLY A 128 7.59 5.02 -8.17
N ASN A 129 8.59 4.15 -8.32
CA ASN A 129 9.96 4.34 -7.83
C ASN A 129 10.99 4.39 -8.97
N GLU A 130 10.52 4.48 -10.22
CA GLU A 130 11.30 4.43 -11.46
C GLU A 130 11.88 5.81 -11.88
N GLY A 131 11.75 6.81 -11.00
CA GLY A 131 12.38 8.12 -11.18
C GLY A 131 13.91 8.06 -11.18
N PRO A 132 14.60 9.19 -11.45
CA PRO A 132 14.08 10.56 -11.58
C PRO A 132 13.83 10.99 -13.04
N ALA A 133 13.93 10.09 -14.02
CA ALA A 133 13.71 10.41 -15.41
C ALA A 133 12.28 10.94 -15.65
N ALA A 134 12.11 11.86 -16.61
CA ALA A 134 10.80 12.35 -17.00
C ALA A 134 9.92 11.19 -17.52
N MET A 135 8.60 11.30 -17.31
CA MET A 135 7.61 10.29 -17.73
C MET A 135 7.77 8.91 -17.08
N SER A 136 8.25 8.85 -15.83
CA SER A 136 8.43 7.61 -15.04
C SER A 136 7.25 7.26 -14.13
N VAL A 137 6.18 8.06 -14.10
CA VAL A 137 5.02 7.83 -13.24
C VAL A 137 4.16 6.67 -13.77
N SER A 138 3.81 5.72 -12.91
CA SER A 138 3.02 4.52 -13.25
C SER A 138 1.50 4.75 -13.28
N ASN A 139 0.95 5.33 -12.21
CA ASN A 139 -0.50 5.48 -12.02
C ASN A 139 -0.99 6.83 -12.57
N LEU A 140 -1.38 6.85 -13.85
CA LEU A 140 -1.70 8.08 -14.59
C LEU A 140 -3.19 8.42 -14.67
N THR A 141 -4.05 7.59 -14.11
CA THR A 141 -5.51 7.75 -14.22
C THR A 141 -6.01 8.98 -13.47
N PRO A 142 -6.92 9.79 -14.05
CA PRO A 142 -7.33 11.07 -13.47
C PRO A 142 -8.24 10.95 -12.24
N TRP A 143 -8.85 9.79 -12.00
CA TRP A 143 -9.72 9.51 -10.85
C TRP A 143 -8.98 8.87 -9.66
N ILE A 144 -7.65 8.73 -9.74
CA ILE A 144 -6.82 8.25 -8.63
C ILE A 144 -6.03 9.43 -8.06
N LEU A 145 -5.92 9.49 -6.73
CA LEU A 145 -4.94 10.34 -6.07
C LEU A 145 -3.56 9.69 -6.12
N THR A 146 -2.74 10.08 -7.09
CA THR A 146 -1.37 9.58 -7.25
C THR A 146 -0.39 10.35 -6.35
N VAL A 147 0.35 9.61 -5.51
CA VAL A 147 1.19 10.17 -4.43
C VAL A 147 2.67 9.93 -4.71
N ALA A 148 3.48 11.00 -4.71
CA ALA A 148 4.93 10.94 -4.79
C ALA A 148 5.58 10.78 -3.40
N ALA A 149 6.84 10.37 -3.37
CA ALA A 149 7.64 10.27 -2.15
C ALA A 149 8.55 11.49 -1.98
N ASN A 150 8.78 11.89 -0.73
CA ASN A 150 9.79 12.87 -0.36
C ASN A 150 10.40 12.49 1.00
N ASP A 151 11.59 13.00 1.27
CA ASP A 151 12.27 12.83 2.54
C ASP A 151 11.64 13.70 3.64
N MET A 152 11.89 13.28 4.89
CA MET A 152 11.52 14.04 6.08
C MET A 152 12.75 14.74 6.69
N ASP A 153 12.50 15.58 7.69
CA ASP A 153 13.54 16.30 8.44
C ASP A 153 14.49 15.36 9.23
N ARG A 154 14.00 14.19 9.60
CA ARG A 154 14.77 13.13 10.27
C ARG A 154 15.62 12.35 9.28
N SER A 155 16.92 12.27 9.55
CA SER A 155 17.86 11.38 8.86
C SER A 155 18.49 10.37 9.82
N PHE A 156 18.90 9.22 9.29
CA PHE A 156 19.69 8.23 10.01
C PHE A 156 21.13 8.30 9.49
N GLN A 157 22.04 8.78 10.34
CA GLN A 157 23.46 8.89 10.02
C GLN A 157 24.24 7.74 10.65
N THR A 158 25.29 7.30 9.93
CA THR A 158 26.23 6.30 10.42
C THR A 158 27.59 6.95 10.49
N ASP A 159 28.13 7.10 11.70
CA ASP A 159 29.44 7.71 11.88
C ASP A 159 30.55 6.75 11.43
N PHE A 160 31.43 7.24 10.57
CA PHE A 160 32.64 6.53 10.16
C PHE A 160 33.87 7.16 10.81
N TRP A 161 34.67 6.35 11.50
CA TRP A 161 35.95 6.77 12.07
C TRP A 161 37.08 6.28 11.16
N LEU A 162 37.89 7.22 10.66
CA LEU A 162 39.12 6.89 9.94
C LEU A 162 40.25 6.59 10.93
N GLU A 163 41.27 5.86 10.48
CA GLU A 163 42.45 5.54 11.30
C GLU A 163 43.20 6.79 11.80
N ASN A 164 43.10 7.91 11.07
CA ASN A 164 43.67 9.19 11.48
C ASN A 164 42.84 9.93 12.55
N GLY A 165 41.79 9.31 13.09
CA GLY A 165 40.90 9.88 14.12
C GLY A 165 39.84 10.84 13.58
N THR A 166 39.79 11.09 12.27
CA THR A 166 38.74 11.90 11.65
C THR A 166 37.40 11.15 11.69
N ARG A 167 36.34 11.84 12.10
CA ARG A 167 34.96 11.35 12.03
C ARG A 167 34.26 11.92 10.80
N ILE A 168 33.60 11.07 10.03
CA ILE A 168 32.68 11.44 8.94
C ILE A 168 31.26 11.09 9.38
N HIS A 169 30.34 12.04 9.18
CA HIS A 169 28.90 11.88 9.42
C HIS A 169 28.16 11.56 8.11
#